data_AF-A0A941FJ78-F1
#
_entry.id   AF-A0A941FJ78-F1
#
_cell.length_a   1.000
_cell.length_b   1.000
_cell.length_c   1.000
_cell.angle_alpha   90.00
_cell.angle_beta   90.00
_cell.angle_gamma   90.00
#
_symmetry.space_group_name_H-M   'P 1'
#
loop_
_entity.id
_entity.type
_entity.pdbx_description
1 polymer ?
#
loop_
_entity_poly.entity_id
_entity_poly.type
_entity_poly.pdbx_seq_one_letter_code
_entity_poly.pdbx_strand_id
1 'polypeptide(L)'
;MGWGLGAAMAAKLAFPERQSVNILGDGSLGMSLQDIATAAKHDIPVIIFCMNNSLMGLIRQQQNWFYNGRQISTDLIYKNELCDNEERGIDFVKTAEGMGVRGELVTHYDDIKPALQRAVDSGKPYLIEVIVDPDPKNACEFSNNGALNGFKYSKRLIILNNHHS
;
A
#
# COMPACT_ATOMS: atom_id res chain seq x y z
N MET A 1 -3.96 11.05 5.96
CA MET A 1 -2.89 10.21 5.39
C MET A 1 -1.66 10.31 6.29
N GLY A 2 -0.72 9.35 6.25
CA GLY A 2 0.48 9.36 7.11
C GLY A 2 0.25 9.05 8.61
N TRP A 3 -0.95 8.61 9.00
CA TRP A 3 -1.30 8.35 10.40
C TRP A 3 -1.02 6.90 10.85
N GLY A 4 -1.22 5.94 9.93
CA GLY A 4 -1.34 4.52 10.26
C GLY A 4 -0.09 3.91 10.89
N LEU A 5 1.11 4.31 10.46
CA LEU A 5 2.35 3.70 10.94
C LEU A 5 2.63 4.03 12.41
N GLY A 6 2.55 5.31 12.78
CA GLY A 6 2.66 5.74 14.18
C GLY A 6 1.59 5.10 15.08
N ALA A 7 0.33 5.04 14.62
CA ALA A 7 -0.75 4.42 15.36
C ALA A 7 -0.54 2.91 15.56
N ALA A 8 -0.08 2.20 14.54
CA ALA A 8 0.17 0.76 14.60
C ALA A 8 1.37 0.42 15.51
N MET A 9 2.41 1.25 15.51
CA MET A 9 3.51 1.12 16.48
C MET A 9 3.02 1.32 17.91
N ALA A 10 2.22 2.37 18.16
CA ALA A 10 1.64 2.62 19.48
C ALA A 10 0.75 1.44 19.94
N ALA A 11 -0.07 0.89 19.04
CA ALA A 11 -0.89 -0.28 19.33
C ALA A 11 -0.04 -1.51 19.69
N LYS A 12 1.08 -1.74 18.99
CA LYS A 12 2.01 -2.84 19.29
C LYS A 12 2.66 -2.68 20.67
N LEU A 13 3.03 -1.46 21.04
CA LEU A 13 3.60 -1.15 22.36
C LEU A 13 2.56 -1.30 23.49
N ALA A 14 1.31 -0.89 23.25
CA ALA A 14 0.23 -1.02 24.22
C ALA A 14 -0.24 -2.47 24.41
N PHE A 15 -0.14 -3.29 23.36
CA PHE A 15 -0.56 -4.69 23.37
C PHE A 15 0.53 -5.61 22.79
N PRO A 16 1.63 -5.87 23.53
CA PRO A 16 2.82 -6.57 23.02
C PRO A 16 2.54 -7.98 22.47
N GLU A 17 1.60 -8.70 23.08
CA GLU A 17 1.23 -10.07 22.70
C GLU A 17 0.36 -10.15 21.43
N ARG A 18 -0.13 -9.00 20.92
CA ARG A 18 -0.98 -8.96 19.73
C ARG A 18 -0.16 -8.61 18.50
N GLN A 19 -0.52 -9.21 17.36
CA GLN A 19 0.02 -8.78 16.08
C GLN A 19 -0.52 -7.38 15.75
N SER A 20 0.38 -6.46 15.37
CA SER A 20 0.01 -5.15 14.82
C SER A 20 0.30 -5.14 13.33
N VAL A 21 -0.71 -4.79 12.53
CA VAL A 21 -0.62 -4.69 11.07
C VAL A 21 -1.18 -3.34 10.65
N ASN A 22 -0.37 -2.56 9.95
CA ASN A 22 -0.77 -1.31 9.34
C ASN A 22 -1.06 -1.54 7.85
N ILE A 23 -2.34 -1.55 7.46
CA ILE A 23 -2.74 -1.66 6.05
C ILE A 23 -2.97 -0.25 5.52
N LEU A 24 -2.19 0.16 4.52
CA LEU A 24 -2.22 1.51 3.97
C LEU A 24 -1.87 1.54 2.48
N GLY A 25 -2.18 2.65 1.81
CA GLY A 25 -1.71 2.90 0.45
C GLY A 25 -0.31 3.53 0.40
N ASP A 26 0.35 3.38 -0.74
CA ASP A 26 1.64 3.98 -1.11
C ASP A 26 1.72 5.48 -0.82
N GLY A 27 0.68 6.23 -1.17
CA GLY A 27 0.62 7.66 -0.87
C GLY A 27 0.58 7.99 0.62
N SER A 28 -0.09 7.16 1.43
CA SER A 28 -0.10 7.34 2.88
C SER A 28 1.22 6.94 3.50
N LEU A 29 1.87 5.89 2.98
CA LEU A 29 3.18 5.46 3.43
C LEU A 29 4.25 6.52 3.14
N GLY A 30 4.22 7.11 1.94
CA GLY A 30 5.15 8.18 1.55
C GLY A 30 5.13 9.41 2.48
N MET A 31 4.01 9.66 3.18
CA MET A 31 3.90 10.77 4.14
C MET A 31 4.51 10.48 5.53
N SER A 32 4.69 9.21 5.88
CA SER A 32 5.22 8.78 7.19
C SER A 32 6.37 7.78 7.04
N LEU A 33 7.10 7.85 5.93
CA LEU A 33 8.10 6.85 5.56
C LEU A 33 9.26 6.79 6.56
N GLN A 34 9.66 7.95 7.09
CA GLN A 34 10.72 8.06 8.10
C GLN A 34 10.42 7.30 9.40
N ASP A 35 9.15 7.01 9.69
CA ASP A 35 8.76 6.30 10.91
C ASP A 35 9.21 4.82 10.85
N ILE A 36 9.54 4.29 9.67
CA ILE A 36 10.17 2.95 9.52
C ILE A 36 11.48 2.89 10.31
N ALA A 37 12.29 3.95 10.27
CA ALA A 37 13.54 4.00 11.04
C ALA A 37 13.29 4.01 12.55
N THR A 38 12.18 4.59 13.00
CA THR A 38 11.74 4.53 14.41
C THR A 38 11.37 3.09 14.79
N ALA A 39 10.63 2.39 13.93
CA ALA A 39 10.27 0.99 14.16
C ALA A 39 11.52 0.10 14.29
N ALA A 40 12.51 0.29 13.41
CA ALA A 40 13.80 -0.41 13.49
C ALA A 40 14.57 -0.08 14.77
N LYS A 41 14.73 1.22 15.08
CA LYS A 41 15.47 1.69 16.26
C LYS A 41 14.96 1.11 17.57
N HIS A 42 13.65 0.94 17.68
CA HIS A 42 12.99 0.47 18.90
C HIS A 42 12.54 -0.99 18.83
N ASP A 43 12.93 -1.72 17.77
CA ASP A 43 12.57 -3.12 17.55
C ASP A 43 11.05 -3.39 17.67
N ILE A 44 10.23 -2.47 17.15
CA ILE A 44 8.77 -2.54 17.27
C ILE A 44 8.24 -3.49 16.18
N PRO A 45 7.67 -4.67 16.51
CA PRO A 45 7.27 -5.67 15.51
C PRO A 45 5.93 -5.32 14.85
N VAL A 46 5.93 -4.23 14.08
CA VAL A 46 4.80 -3.80 13.25
C VAL A 46 4.96 -4.34 11.84
N ILE A 47 3.90 -4.92 11.29
CA ILE A 47 3.85 -5.30 9.87
C ILE A 47 3.25 -4.12 9.10
N ILE A 48 4.00 -3.60 8.14
CA ILE A 48 3.60 -2.50 7.25
C ILE A 48 3.15 -3.13 5.93
N PHE A 49 1.84 -3.17 5.71
CA PHE A 49 1.23 -3.80 4.54
C PHE A 49 0.78 -2.70 3.57
N CYS A 50 1.64 -2.36 2.63
CA CYS A 50 1.43 -1.30 1.65
C CYS A 50 0.72 -1.84 0.40
N MET A 51 -0.49 -1.37 0.15
CA MET A 51 -1.21 -1.60 -1.10
C MET A 51 -0.82 -0.51 -2.09
N ASN A 52 0.15 -0.80 -2.95
CA ASN A 52 0.68 0.15 -3.92
C ASN A 52 -0.10 0.05 -5.24
N ASN A 53 -0.94 1.03 -5.50
CA ASN A 53 -1.57 1.25 -6.81
C ASN A 53 -1.00 2.47 -7.53
N SER A 54 0.05 3.09 -6.98
CA SER A 54 0.79 4.22 -7.55
C SER A 54 -0.07 5.46 -7.82
N LEU A 55 -1.12 5.64 -7.01
CA LEU A 55 -2.14 6.67 -7.19
C LEU A 55 -2.60 7.28 -5.87
N MET A 56 -3.00 8.55 -5.92
CA MET A 56 -3.97 9.11 -4.98
C MET A 56 -5.37 8.56 -5.28
N GLY A 57 -5.59 7.26 -5.03
CA GLY A 57 -6.75 6.51 -5.53
C GLY A 57 -8.12 7.15 -5.28
N LEU A 58 -8.41 7.60 -4.05
CA LEU A 58 -9.68 8.27 -3.73
C LEU A 58 -9.88 9.58 -4.49
N ILE A 59 -8.81 10.36 -4.65
CA ILE A 59 -8.86 11.63 -5.40
C ILE A 59 -9.00 11.36 -6.89
N ARG A 60 -8.28 10.36 -7.44
CA ARG A 60 -8.41 9.91 -8.83
C ARG A 60 -9.84 9.46 -9.12
N GLN A 61 -10.45 8.71 -8.21
CA GLN A 61 -11.82 8.24 -8.34
C GLN A 61 -12.81 9.41 -8.40
N GLN A 62 -12.69 10.38 -7.49
CA GLN A 62 -13.51 11.59 -7.49
C GLN A 62 -13.32 12.42 -8.77
N GLN A 63 -12.07 12.58 -9.22
CA GLN A 63 -11.73 13.23 -10.49
C GLN A 63 -12.42 12.56 -11.69
N ASN A 64 -12.43 11.23 -11.73
CA ASN A 64 -13.09 10.48 -12.79
C ASN A 64 -14.61 10.68 -12.80
N TRP A 65 -15.24 10.66 -11.63
CA TRP A 65 -16.71 10.75 -11.52
C TRP A 65 -17.26 12.15 -11.71
N PHE A 66 -16.63 13.16 -11.09
CA PHE A 66 -17.21 14.50 -10.98
C PHE A 66 -16.59 15.50 -11.94
N TYR A 67 -15.47 15.17 -12.58
CA TYR A 67 -14.71 16.10 -13.41
C TYR A 67 -14.43 15.52 -14.81
N ASN A 68 -15.35 14.74 -15.35
CA ASN A 68 -15.31 14.21 -16.72
C ASN A 68 -14.01 13.45 -17.03
N GLY A 69 -13.48 12.66 -16.09
CA GLY A 69 -12.21 11.97 -16.30
C GLY A 69 -10.98 12.87 -16.26
N ARG A 70 -11.09 14.14 -15.83
CA ARG A 70 -9.94 15.06 -15.76
C ARG A 70 -9.10 14.78 -14.53
N GLN A 71 -7.97 14.14 -14.75
CA GLN A 71 -7.05 13.69 -13.71
C GLN A 71 -5.93 14.71 -13.52
N ILE A 72 -5.69 15.14 -12.28
CA ILE A 72 -4.70 16.19 -11.95
C ILE A 72 -3.97 15.81 -10.67
N SER A 73 -2.65 15.70 -10.73
CA SER A 73 -1.75 15.50 -9.57
C SER A 73 -2.14 14.31 -8.69
N THR A 74 -2.58 13.22 -9.32
CA THR A 74 -2.98 12.00 -8.61
C THR A 74 -2.13 10.79 -8.99
N ASP A 75 -1.17 10.92 -9.91
CA ASP A 75 -0.16 9.90 -10.20
C ASP A 75 0.99 10.01 -9.20
N LEU A 76 1.44 8.87 -8.67
CA LEU A 76 2.63 8.78 -7.81
C LEU A 76 3.83 8.14 -8.51
N ILE A 77 3.65 7.77 -9.78
CA ILE A 77 4.69 7.22 -10.64
C ILE A 77 5.66 8.33 -11.06
N TYR A 78 6.95 8.04 -11.04
CA TYR A 78 7.99 8.87 -11.64
C TYR A 78 9.14 8.00 -12.13
N LYS A 79 9.92 8.51 -13.09
CA LYS A 79 11.12 7.83 -13.56
C LYS A 79 12.18 7.82 -12.47
N ASN A 80 12.58 6.64 -12.04
CA ASN A 80 13.63 6.45 -11.05
C ASN A 80 14.86 5.85 -11.73
N GLU A 81 15.90 6.64 -11.93
CA GLU A 81 17.12 6.18 -12.62
C GLU A 81 17.96 5.20 -11.78
N LEU A 82 17.64 5.06 -10.48
CA LEU A 82 18.40 4.26 -9.53
C LEU A 82 17.74 2.91 -9.22
N CYS A 83 16.47 2.74 -9.58
CA CYS A 83 15.70 1.53 -9.28
C CYS A 83 14.83 1.13 -10.47
N ASP A 84 14.78 -0.17 -10.75
CA ASP A 84 13.84 -0.74 -11.71
C ASP A 84 12.43 -0.79 -11.10
N ASN A 85 11.79 0.36 -11.03
CA ASN A 85 10.50 0.55 -10.37
C ASN A 85 9.64 1.62 -11.07
N GLU A 86 9.85 1.82 -12.37
CA GLU A 86 9.22 2.86 -13.19
C GLU A 86 7.68 2.79 -13.17
N GLU A 87 7.09 1.65 -12.84
CA GLU A 87 5.64 1.48 -12.77
C GLU A 87 5.06 1.65 -11.36
N ARG A 88 5.90 1.84 -10.33
CA ARG A 88 5.46 1.81 -8.91
C ARG A 88 5.88 2.97 -8.02
N GLY A 89 6.60 3.96 -8.56
CA GLY A 89 6.96 5.20 -7.86
C GLY A 89 8.17 5.05 -6.94
N ILE A 90 7.98 5.11 -5.62
CA ILE A 90 9.07 4.93 -4.64
C ILE A 90 9.39 3.43 -4.51
N ASP A 91 10.67 3.07 -4.44
CA ASP A 91 11.06 1.70 -4.11
C ASP A 91 10.98 1.53 -2.59
N PHE A 92 9.79 1.18 -2.08
CA PHE A 92 9.58 1.08 -0.65
C PHE A 92 10.39 -0.07 -0.04
N VAL A 93 10.60 -1.16 -0.77
CA VAL A 93 11.46 -2.28 -0.33
C VAL A 93 12.88 -1.80 -0.07
N LYS A 94 13.54 -1.21 -1.06
CA LYS A 94 14.91 -0.68 -0.87
C LYS A 94 14.97 0.41 0.19
N THR A 95 13.94 1.25 0.26
CA THR A 95 13.88 2.33 1.26
C THR A 95 13.78 1.76 2.68
N ALA A 96 12.93 0.75 2.88
CA ALA A 96 12.81 0.07 4.18
C ALA A 96 14.12 -0.62 4.57
N GLU A 97 14.78 -1.30 3.63
CA GLU A 97 16.07 -1.95 3.87
C GLU A 97 17.13 -0.92 4.28
N GLY A 98 17.20 0.23 3.60
CA GLY A 98 18.07 1.34 3.97
C GLY A 98 17.78 1.94 5.35
N MET A 99 16.56 1.77 5.87
CA MET A 99 16.14 2.17 7.21
C MET A 99 16.27 1.06 8.26
N GLY A 100 16.79 -0.12 7.89
CA GLY A 100 17.00 -1.25 8.79
C GLY A 100 15.77 -2.15 8.98
N VAL A 101 14.78 -2.08 8.10
CA VAL A 101 13.58 -2.92 8.10
C VAL A 101 13.57 -3.80 6.86
N ARG A 102 13.29 -5.10 7.03
CA ARG A 102 13.16 -6.00 5.88
C ARG A 102 11.94 -5.60 5.04
N GLY A 103 12.16 -5.43 3.73
CA GLY A 103 11.11 -5.21 2.75
C GLY A 103 10.89 -6.44 1.87
N GLU A 104 9.67 -6.63 1.39
CA GLU A 104 9.33 -7.66 0.43
C GLU A 104 8.30 -7.13 -0.57
N LEU A 105 8.55 -7.33 -1.86
CA LEU A 105 7.63 -6.99 -2.94
C LEU A 105 6.79 -8.22 -3.32
N VAL A 106 5.47 -8.02 -3.41
CA VAL A 106 4.49 -9.02 -3.80
C VAL A 106 3.74 -8.54 -5.03
N THR A 107 3.87 -9.29 -6.12
CA THR A 107 3.21 -8.99 -7.41
C THR A 107 2.13 -10.00 -7.78
N HIS A 108 2.04 -11.13 -7.07
CA HIS A 108 1.05 -12.17 -7.30
C HIS A 108 0.22 -12.43 -6.04
N TYR A 109 -1.08 -12.71 -6.23
CA TYR A 109 -2.03 -12.95 -5.14
C TYR A 109 -1.59 -14.09 -4.22
N ASP A 110 -1.10 -15.18 -4.80
CA ASP A 110 -0.71 -16.39 -4.07
C ASP A 110 0.48 -16.17 -3.12
N ASP A 111 1.27 -15.12 -3.36
CA ASP A 111 2.45 -14.77 -2.56
C ASP A 111 2.11 -13.93 -1.33
N ILE A 112 0.90 -13.36 -1.24
CA ILE A 112 0.48 -12.51 -0.11
C ILE A 112 0.52 -13.29 1.21
N LYS A 113 -0.06 -14.50 1.23
CA LYS A 113 -0.12 -15.32 2.45
C LYS A 113 1.28 -15.78 2.89
N PRO A 114 2.14 -16.32 2.01
CA PRO A 114 3.53 -16.60 2.35
C PRO A 114 4.31 -15.38 2.87
N ALA A 115 4.15 -14.21 2.26
CA ALA A 115 4.82 -12.98 2.69
C ALA A 115 4.38 -12.56 4.10
N LEU A 116 3.07 -12.59 4.37
CA LEU A 116 2.53 -12.28 5.69
C LEU A 116 3.02 -13.27 6.75
N GLN A 117 3.12 -14.56 6.42
CA GLN A 117 3.65 -15.56 7.34
C GLN A 117 5.11 -15.28 7.68
N ARG A 118 5.97 -14.97 6.69
CA ARG A 118 7.37 -14.56 6.94
C ARG A 118 7.47 -13.32 7.82
N ALA A 119 6.60 -12.34 7.61
CA ALA A 119 6.58 -11.12 8.42
C ALA A 119 6.21 -11.41 9.88
N VAL A 120 5.20 -12.24 10.13
CA VAL A 120 4.80 -12.68 11.47
C VAL A 120 5.93 -13.47 12.14
N ASP A 121 6.49 -14.46 11.45
CA ASP A 121 7.52 -15.35 11.97
C ASP A 121 8.84 -14.60 12.28
N SER A 122 9.08 -13.48 11.60
CA SER A 122 10.28 -12.68 11.84
C SER A 122 10.33 -12.09 13.25
N GLY A 123 9.18 -11.78 13.86
CA GLY A 123 9.11 -11.06 15.14
C GLY A 123 9.77 -9.67 15.09
N LYS A 124 9.96 -9.09 13.90
CA LYS A 124 10.63 -7.81 13.63
C LYS A 124 9.71 -6.87 12.87
N PRO A 125 9.99 -5.55 12.83
CA PRO A 125 9.33 -4.67 11.86
C PRO A 125 9.56 -5.23 10.45
N TYR A 126 8.51 -5.21 9.63
CA TYR A 126 8.53 -5.82 8.29
C TYR A 126 7.64 -5.03 7.34
N LEU A 127 8.15 -4.69 6.15
CA LEU A 127 7.38 -4.08 5.08
C LEU A 127 7.01 -5.12 4.02
N ILE A 128 5.73 -5.23 3.70
CA ILE A 128 5.21 -5.95 2.55
C ILE A 128 4.58 -4.92 1.62
N GLU A 129 5.17 -4.75 0.44
CA GLU A 129 4.61 -3.95 -0.64
C GLU A 129 3.87 -4.86 -1.60
N VAL A 130 2.56 -4.67 -1.74
CA VAL A 130 1.71 -5.43 -2.65
C VAL A 130 1.30 -4.53 -3.81
N ILE A 131 1.65 -4.93 -5.03
CA ILE A 131 1.20 -4.22 -6.23
C ILE A 131 -0.28 -4.53 -6.48
N VAL A 132 -1.06 -3.47 -6.66
CA VAL A 132 -2.50 -3.54 -6.90
C VAL A 132 -2.83 -2.83 -8.21
N ASP A 133 -3.73 -3.44 -8.98
CA ASP A 133 -4.21 -2.88 -10.25
C ASP A 133 -4.84 -1.49 -10.05
N PRO A 134 -4.33 -0.44 -10.72
CA PRO A 134 -4.84 0.93 -10.61
C PRO A 134 -6.19 1.14 -11.31
N ASP A 135 -6.79 0.15 -11.97
CA ASP A 135 -8.07 0.31 -12.67
C ASP A 135 -9.13 0.93 -11.74
N PRO A 136 -9.68 2.12 -12.06
CA PRO A 136 -10.69 2.80 -11.24
C PRO A 136 -11.97 1.99 -11.03
N LYS A 137 -12.23 0.95 -11.83
CA LYS A 137 -13.35 0.00 -11.64
C LYS A 137 -13.14 -0.94 -10.46
N ASN A 138 -11.91 -1.07 -9.96
CA ASN A 138 -11.59 -1.84 -8.77
C ASN A 138 -11.91 -1.08 -7.47
N ALA A 139 -12.25 0.20 -7.57
CA ALA A 139 -12.63 1.03 -6.44
C ALA A 139 -14.14 0.94 -6.13
N CYS A 140 -14.49 1.12 -4.85
CA CYS A 140 -15.87 1.00 -4.38
C CYS A 140 -16.76 2.08 -5.02
N GLU A 141 -17.89 1.70 -5.64
CA GLU A 141 -18.87 2.66 -6.17
C GLU A 141 -19.67 3.31 -5.02
N PHE A 142 -19.92 4.62 -5.13
CA PHE A 142 -20.82 5.35 -4.23
C PHE A 142 -22.00 5.93 -5.00
N SER A 143 -23.15 6.02 -4.35
CA SER A 143 -24.32 6.68 -4.95
C SER A 143 -24.21 8.19 -4.84
N ASN A 144 -24.27 8.87 -5.98
CA ASN A 144 -24.21 10.35 -6.03
C ASN A 144 -25.51 11.02 -5.57
N ASN A 145 -26.55 10.24 -5.26
CA ASN A 145 -27.85 10.73 -4.79
C ASN A 145 -28.11 10.49 -3.29
N GLY A 146 -27.10 10.02 -2.54
CA GLY A 146 -27.21 9.76 -1.10
C GLY A 146 -28.11 8.57 -0.73
N ALA A 147 -28.65 7.83 -1.70
CA ALA A 147 -29.46 6.64 -1.46
C ALA A 147 -28.57 5.40 -1.38
N LEU A 148 -28.79 4.53 -0.39
CA LEU A 148 -28.10 3.24 -0.31
C LEU A 148 -28.65 2.29 -1.39
N ASN A 149 -28.12 2.37 -2.62
CA ASN A 149 -28.58 1.58 -3.76
C ASN A 149 -27.89 0.20 -3.88
N GLY A 150 -27.25 -0.27 -2.80
CA GLY A 150 -26.47 -1.50 -2.78
C GLY A 150 -25.04 -1.35 -3.33
N PHE A 151 -24.17 -2.32 -2.99
CA PHE A 151 -22.80 -2.38 -3.49
C PHE A 151 -22.73 -3.22 -4.77
N LYS A 152 -22.18 -2.65 -5.84
CA LYS A 152 -21.80 -3.42 -7.03
C LYS A 152 -20.34 -3.86 -6.88
N TYR A 153 -20.13 -5.16 -6.67
CA TYR A 153 -18.80 -5.74 -6.69
C TYR A 153 -18.40 -6.08 -8.14
N SER A 154 -17.27 -5.54 -8.60
CA SER A 154 -16.58 -6.08 -9.78
C SER A 154 -15.99 -7.44 -9.42
N LYS A 155 -16.34 -8.50 -10.18
CA LYS A 155 -15.77 -9.85 -10.02
C LYS A 155 -14.34 -10.00 -10.59
N ARG A 156 -13.73 -8.92 -11.10
CA ARG A 156 -12.37 -8.98 -11.64
C ARG A 156 -11.38 -8.68 -10.51
N LEU A 157 -10.94 -9.71 -9.81
CA LEU A 157 -9.77 -9.65 -8.96
C LEU A 157 -8.57 -10.16 -9.77
N ILE A 158 -7.60 -9.28 -10.03
CA ILE A 158 -6.19 -9.54 -10.35
C ILE A 158 -5.95 -10.46 -11.57
N ILE A 159 -5.66 -9.85 -12.73
CA ILE A 159 -4.78 -10.45 -13.74
C ILE A 159 -3.84 -9.35 -14.22
N LEU A 160 -2.60 -9.33 -13.72
CA LEU A 160 -1.51 -8.71 -14.46
C LEU A 160 -1.32 -9.57 -15.72
N ASN A 161 -1.82 -9.10 -16.86
CA ASN A 161 -1.48 -9.72 -18.12
C ASN A 161 0.01 -9.48 -18.38
N ASN A 162 0.79 -10.56 -18.38
CA ASN A 162 2.14 -10.58 -18.93
C ASN A 162 2.08 -10.15 -20.40
N HIS A 163 2.35 -8.88 -20.68
CA HIS A 163 2.75 -8.44 -22.01
C HIS A 163 4.26 -8.67 -22.14
N HIS A 164 4.64 -9.92 -22.39
CA HIS A 164 5.89 -10.20 -23.09
C HIS A 164 5.66 -9.94 -24.57
N SER A 165 6.33 -8.92 -25.10
CA SER A 165 6.67 -8.76 -26.51
C SER A 165 8.17 -8.97 -26.69
#